data_AF-A0A936STT8-F1
#
_entry.id   AF-A0A936STT8-F1
#
_cell.length_a   1.000
_cell.length_b   1.000
_cell.length_c   1.000
_cell.angle_alpha   90.00
_cell.angle_beta   90.00
_cell.angle_gamma   90.00
#
_symmetry.space_group_name_H-M   'P 1'
#
loop_
_entity.id
_entity.type
_entity.pdbx_description
1 polymer ?
#
loop_
_entity_poly.entity_id
_entity_poly.type
_entity_poly.pdbx_seq_one_letter_code
_entity_poly.pdbx_strand_id
1 'polypeptide(L)'
;MRSHRFISFPTLILLCVCTVWSSLAQAAAIDLTEIIFEYDGAPWTLGWKFSVTAPTSVEALGVYDSFQDGLAGTAQVGLWLASGGTPLVQTTIAAGTDAALDGYFRFAPVSSTALTPGIEYIVGAHLDGDATSLFGGNGIVDPRVSVIDVRYSSFGSGFGFPDQTDLGTDGAAFLGGNFQLTSVPLPAAAWLFGSGVIGILGLARRQFRESRETMN
;
A
#
# COMPACT_ATOMS: atom_id res chain seq x y z
N MET A 1 -44.61 26.45 -54.28
CA MET A 1 -43.98 25.13 -54.04
C MET A 1 -42.65 25.37 -53.36
N ARG A 2 -42.59 25.13 -52.05
CA ARG A 2 -41.49 25.54 -51.15
C ARG A 2 -40.78 24.27 -50.68
N SER A 3 -39.58 24.02 -51.18
CA SER A 3 -38.75 22.87 -50.78
C SER A 3 -37.95 23.22 -49.53
N HIS A 4 -38.33 22.66 -48.38
CA HIS A 4 -37.51 22.72 -47.17
C HIS A 4 -36.54 21.54 -47.16
N ARG A 5 -35.25 21.82 -47.34
CA ARG A 5 -34.16 20.88 -47.09
C ARG A 5 -33.90 20.87 -45.58
N PHE A 6 -34.16 19.74 -44.93
CA PHE A 6 -33.76 19.49 -43.55
C PHE A 6 -32.24 19.25 -43.53
N ILE A 7 -31.52 20.14 -42.85
CA ILE A 7 -30.10 20.00 -42.54
C ILE A 7 -30.01 19.21 -41.23
N SER A 8 -29.40 18.02 -41.29
CA SER A 8 -29.14 17.15 -40.14
C SER A 8 -28.03 17.73 -39.27
N PHE A 9 -28.33 18.00 -38.00
CA PHE A 9 -27.33 18.30 -36.96
C PHE A 9 -26.49 17.04 -36.65
N PRO A 10 -25.15 17.12 -36.61
CA PRO A 10 -24.34 16.01 -36.12
C PRO A 10 -24.38 16.01 -34.58
N THR A 11 -24.76 14.88 -34.02
CA THR A 11 -24.79 14.60 -32.59
C THR A 11 -23.36 14.64 -32.03
N LEU A 12 -23.06 15.66 -31.23
CA LEU A 12 -21.81 15.77 -30.47
C LEU A 12 -21.86 14.77 -29.30
N ILE A 13 -21.16 13.65 -29.42
CA ILE A 13 -20.98 12.69 -28.32
C ILE A 13 -19.97 13.28 -27.35
N LEU A 14 -20.47 13.85 -26.25
CA LEU A 14 -19.67 14.33 -25.13
C LEU A 14 -19.19 13.11 -24.33
N LEU A 15 -17.92 12.73 -24.49
CA LEU A 15 -17.28 11.69 -23.69
C LEU A 15 -17.02 12.25 -22.28
N CYS A 16 -17.96 12.03 -21.37
CA CYS A 16 -17.82 12.37 -19.97
C CYS A 16 -16.86 11.34 -19.33
N VAL A 17 -15.61 11.72 -19.09
CA VAL A 17 -14.66 10.92 -18.31
C VAL A 17 -15.06 11.05 -16.84
N CYS A 18 -15.91 10.16 -16.36
CA CYS A 18 -16.15 10.01 -14.93
C CYS A 18 -14.88 9.41 -14.30
N THR A 19 -14.05 10.24 -13.66
CA THR A 19 -13.06 9.74 -12.72
C THR A 19 -13.82 9.24 -11.50
N VAL A 20 -14.11 7.95 -11.48
CA VAL A 20 -14.64 7.29 -10.29
C VAL A 20 -13.50 7.26 -9.27
N TRP A 21 -13.47 8.25 -8.36
CA TRP A 21 -12.69 8.14 -7.13
C TRP A 21 -13.34 7.04 -6.29
N SER A 22 -12.93 5.79 -6.53
CA SER A 22 -13.20 4.72 -5.58
C SER A 22 -12.26 4.96 -4.41
N SER A 23 -12.79 5.35 -3.25
CA SER A 23 -12.04 5.27 -2.00
C SER A 23 -11.79 3.78 -1.74
N LEU A 24 -10.62 3.29 -2.13
CA LEU A 24 -10.20 1.95 -1.77
C LEU A 24 -10.03 1.92 -0.25
N ALA A 25 -10.68 0.96 0.41
CA ALA A 25 -10.49 0.75 1.83
C ALA A 25 -9.00 0.49 2.11
N GLN A 26 -8.44 1.24 3.04
CA GLN A 26 -7.10 1.00 3.57
C GLN A 26 -7.17 -0.25 4.45
N ALA A 27 -6.25 -1.19 4.23
CA ALA A 27 -6.11 -2.39 5.05
C ALA A 27 -4.70 -2.41 5.65
N ALA A 28 -4.57 -2.84 6.91
CA ALA A 28 -3.28 -3.10 7.53
C ALA A 28 -2.54 -4.22 6.80
N ALA A 29 -1.22 -4.12 6.70
CA ALA A 29 -0.38 -5.13 6.04
C ALA A 29 -0.39 -6.45 6.82
N ILE A 30 -0.37 -6.36 8.14
CA ILE A 30 -0.57 -7.50 9.06
C ILE A 30 -1.67 -7.11 10.05
N ASP A 31 -2.72 -7.92 10.12
CA ASP A 31 -3.76 -7.84 11.13
C ASP A 31 -3.59 -9.00 12.12
N LEU A 32 -3.21 -8.69 13.36
CA LEU A 32 -3.01 -9.71 14.39
C LEU A 32 -4.36 -10.23 14.88
N THR A 33 -4.53 -11.55 14.89
CA THR A 33 -5.75 -12.17 15.44
C THR A 33 -5.61 -12.49 16.93
N GLU A 34 -4.38 -12.67 17.40
CA GLU A 34 -4.06 -12.91 18.80
C GLU A 34 -2.63 -12.46 19.13
N ILE A 35 -2.40 -12.10 20.39
CA ILE A 35 -1.07 -11.78 20.91
C ILE A 35 -0.50 -13.04 21.57
N ILE A 36 0.44 -13.69 20.88
CA ILE A 36 1.13 -14.88 21.40
C ILE A 36 2.37 -14.49 22.21
N PHE A 37 3.08 -13.46 21.77
CA PHE A 37 4.35 -13.06 22.35
C PHE A 37 4.59 -11.55 22.21
N GLU A 38 5.06 -10.93 23.29
CA GLU A 38 5.49 -9.55 23.35
C GLU A 38 6.91 -9.45 23.92
N TYR A 39 7.68 -8.52 23.39
CA TYR A 39 8.96 -8.07 23.96
C TYR A 39 8.75 -6.75 24.68
N ASP A 40 9.48 -6.52 25.76
CA ASP A 40 9.58 -5.18 26.34
C ASP A 40 10.09 -4.18 25.29
N GLY A 41 9.65 -2.93 25.41
CA GLY A 41 10.03 -1.87 24.48
C GLY A 41 11.52 -1.68 24.33
N ALA A 42 11.92 -1.40 23.08
CA ALA A 42 13.32 -1.36 22.68
C ALA A 42 13.78 0.08 22.38
N PRO A 43 14.90 0.56 22.97
CA PRO A 43 15.54 1.83 22.61
C PRO A 43 16.26 1.78 21.23
N TRP A 44 15.70 1.04 20.27
CA TRP A 44 16.19 0.87 18.90
C TRP A 44 14.99 0.60 17.97
N THR A 45 15.20 0.60 16.65
CA THR A 45 14.14 0.30 15.69
C THR A 45 13.86 -1.20 15.64
N LEU A 46 12.59 -1.60 15.81
CA LEU A 46 12.10 -2.95 15.57
C LEU A 46 11.17 -2.97 14.36
N GLY A 47 11.31 -3.96 13.50
CA GLY A 47 10.61 -4.02 12.23
C GLY A 47 10.72 -5.35 11.51
N TRP A 48 10.42 -5.31 10.22
CA TRP A 48 10.41 -6.50 9.38
C TRP A 48 10.55 -6.14 7.90
N LYS A 49 11.16 -7.07 7.17
CA LYS A 49 11.37 -6.97 5.73
C LYS A 49 10.25 -7.66 4.97
N PHE A 50 9.88 -7.08 3.86
CA PHE A 50 8.81 -7.57 3.02
C PHE A 50 8.99 -7.21 1.55
N SER A 51 8.19 -7.84 0.71
CA SER A 51 8.00 -7.44 -0.68
C SER A 51 6.51 -7.38 -1.00
N VAL A 52 6.17 -6.76 -2.12
CA VAL A 52 4.79 -6.73 -2.63
C VAL A 52 4.63 -7.57 -3.90
N THR A 53 3.48 -8.21 -4.07
CA THR A 53 3.17 -9.05 -5.24
C THR A 53 2.47 -8.28 -6.37
N ALA A 54 1.98 -7.07 -6.09
CA ALA A 54 1.38 -6.15 -7.05
C ALA A 54 1.70 -4.68 -6.70
N PRO A 55 1.67 -3.75 -7.67
CA PRO A 55 1.82 -2.32 -7.40
C PRO A 55 0.84 -1.83 -6.33
N THR A 56 1.37 -1.32 -5.23
CA THR A 56 0.63 -0.98 -4.01
C THR A 56 1.14 0.34 -3.46
N SER A 57 0.29 1.15 -2.84
CA SER A 57 0.71 2.37 -2.14
C SER A 57 0.55 2.22 -0.64
N VAL A 58 1.54 2.69 0.12
CA VAL A 58 1.43 2.91 1.57
C VAL A 58 0.82 4.28 1.82
N GLU A 59 -0.21 4.32 2.67
CA GLU A 59 -0.97 5.54 2.98
C GLU A 59 -0.89 5.95 4.45
N ALA A 60 -0.61 5.00 5.34
CA ALA A 60 -0.39 5.26 6.76
C ALA A 60 0.68 4.32 7.31
N LEU A 61 1.40 4.78 8.32
CA LEU A 61 2.32 3.98 9.12
C LEU A 61 1.74 3.84 10.51
N GLY A 62 1.97 2.68 11.13
CA GLY A 62 1.44 2.38 12.45
C GLY A 62 2.47 1.76 13.37
N VAL A 63 2.20 1.88 14.66
CA VAL A 63 2.99 1.32 15.76
C VAL A 63 2.10 0.43 16.59
N TYR A 64 2.66 -0.66 17.11
CA TYR A 64 1.94 -1.57 18.00
C TYR A 64 1.54 -0.86 19.30
N ASP A 65 0.29 -1.09 19.71
CA ASP A 65 -0.30 -0.55 20.94
C ASP A 65 -0.71 -1.71 21.83
N SER A 66 0.22 -2.12 22.70
CA SER A 66 0.00 -3.17 23.71
C SER A 66 -1.23 -2.83 24.54
N PHE A 67 -2.12 -3.80 24.79
CA PHE A 67 -3.40 -3.59 25.48
C PHE A 67 -4.38 -2.58 24.84
N GLN A 68 -4.03 -1.94 23.72
CA GLN A 68 -4.86 -0.99 22.97
C GLN A 68 -5.30 0.24 23.80
N ASP A 69 -4.58 0.58 24.86
CA ASP A 69 -4.92 1.66 25.80
C ASP A 69 -4.18 2.97 25.51
N GLY A 70 -3.30 3.00 24.50
CA GLY A 70 -2.59 4.18 24.04
C GLY A 70 -1.10 4.08 24.30
N LEU A 71 -0.33 4.82 23.49
CA LEU A 71 1.13 4.78 23.58
C LEU A 71 1.59 5.52 24.84
N ALA A 72 2.51 4.94 25.61
CA ALA A 72 3.12 5.61 26.77
C ALA A 72 4.06 6.75 26.34
N GLY A 73 4.62 6.64 25.13
CA GLY A 73 5.53 7.60 24.54
C GLY A 73 5.18 7.98 23.10
N THR A 74 5.95 8.90 22.55
CA THR A 74 5.88 9.24 21.13
C THR A 74 6.63 8.20 20.33
N ALA A 75 6.00 7.62 19.31
CA ALA A 75 6.63 6.65 18.41
C ALA A 75 7.10 7.30 17.12
N GLN A 76 8.25 6.87 16.60
CA GLN A 76 8.72 7.16 15.26
C GLN A 76 8.57 5.91 14.40
N VAL A 77 7.91 6.02 13.25
CA VAL A 77 7.70 4.89 12.33
C VAL A 77 8.23 5.26 10.96
N GLY A 78 8.96 4.36 10.32
CA GLY A 78 9.57 4.57 9.01
C GLY A 78 9.38 3.40 8.07
N LEU A 79 9.50 3.71 6.79
CA LEU A 79 9.53 2.76 5.68
C LEU A 79 10.79 3.03 4.86
N TRP A 80 11.60 2.00 4.61
CA TRP A 80 12.87 2.07 3.91
C TRP A 80 12.91 1.12 2.71
N LEU A 81 13.80 1.40 1.76
CA LEU A 81 14.30 0.35 0.88
C LEU A 81 15.16 -0.62 1.68
N ALA A 82 15.05 -1.92 1.42
CA ALA A 82 15.88 -2.92 2.09
C ALA A 82 17.39 -2.77 1.78
N SER A 83 17.75 -2.03 0.72
CA SER A 83 19.14 -1.66 0.41
C SER A 83 19.75 -0.64 1.39
N GLY A 84 18.96 -0.09 2.31
CA GLY A 84 19.40 0.92 3.28
C GLY A 84 19.18 2.36 2.84
N GLY A 85 19.63 3.29 3.70
CA GLY A 85 19.55 4.74 3.49
C GLY A 85 18.51 5.44 4.37
N THR A 86 18.08 6.62 3.94
CA THR A 86 17.01 7.39 4.60
C THR A 86 15.65 6.74 4.34
N PRO A 87 14.65 6.92 5.23
CA PRO A 87 13.31 6.40 4.98
C PRO A 87 12.73 7.02 3.71
N LEU A 88 12.01 6.20 2.93
CA LEU A 88 11.16 6.64 1.82
C LEU A 88 10.04 7.54 2.34
N VAL A 89 9.47 7.15 3.48
CA VAL A 89 8.46 7.90 4.21
C VAL A 89 8.54 7.55 5.69
N GLN A 90 8.21 8.51 6.55
CA GLN A 90 8.19 8.35 8.00
C GLN A 90 7.10 9.22 8.62
N THR A 91 6.70 8.89 9.83
CA THR A 91 5.77 9.69 10.63
C THR A 91 6.11 9.61 12.11
N THR A 92 5.52 10.52 12.88
CA THR A 92 5.54 10.53 14.33
C THR A 92 4.12 10.35 14.85
N ILE A 93 3.93 9.38 15.74
CA ILE A 93 2.66 9.10 16.40
C ILE A 93 2.79 9.55 17.84
N ALA A 94 1.96 10.52 18.24
CA ALA A 94 1.98 11.07 19.59
C ALA A 94 1.55 10.03 20.63
N ALA A 95 1.99 10.22 21.88
CA ALA A 95 1.54 9.45 23.02
C ALA A 95 0.01 9.53 23.23
N GLY A 96 -0.55 8.54 23.92
CA GLY A 96 -1.97 8.45 24.23
C GLY A 96 -2.78 7.83 23.09
N THR A 97 -4.05 8.23 23.00
CA THR A 97 -5.06 7.52 22.19
C THR A 97 -5.56 8.28 20.97
N ASP A 98 -4.95 9.42 20.64
CA ASP A 98 -5.44 10.31 19.57
C ASP A 98 -5.30 9.69 18.18
N ALA A 99 -4.25 8.89 17.96
CA ALA A 99 -4.06 8.18 16.71
C ALA A 99 -5.07 7.03 16.57
N ALA A 100 -5.59 6.87 15.36
CA ALA A 100 -6.64 5.90 15.05
C ALA A 100 -6.14 4.47 15.28
N LEU A 101 -6.90 3.70 16.05
CA LEU A 101 -6.63 2.29 16.33
C LEU A 101 -7.29 1.42 15.25
N ASP A 102 -6.51 0.52 14.65
CA ASP A 102 -6.96 -0.52 13.73
C ASP A 102 -6.23 -1.83 14.08
N GLY A 103 -7.00 -2.85 14.48
CA GLY A 103 -6.46 -4.03 15.14
C GLY A 103 -5.68 -3.66 16.41
N TYR A 104 -4.41 -4.06 16.46
CA TYR A 104 -3.49 -3.77 17.58
C TYR A 104 -2.51 -2.62 17.30
N PHE A 105 -2.79 -1.79 16.29
CA PHE A 105 -1.88 -0.75 15.85
C PHE A 105 -2.56 0.61 15.83
N ARG A 106 -1.82 1.64 16.25
CA ARG A 106 -2.22 3.03 16.03
C ARG A 106 -1.57 3.56 14.78
N PHE A 107 -2.36 4.18 13.92
CA PHE A 107 -1.92 4.67 12.61
C PHE A 107 -1.95 6.19 12.51
N ALA A 108 -0.96 6.73 11.80
CA ALA A 108 -0.95 8.11 11.33
C ALA A 108 -0.75 8.15 9.81
N PRO A 109 -1.49 9.03 9.10
CA PRO A 109 -1.39 9.14 7.65
C PRO A 109 -0.01 9.66 7.23
N VAL A 110 0.42 9.25 6.05
CA VAL A 110 1.65 9.71 5.41
C VAL A 110 1.41 10.09 3.96
N SER A 111 2.41 10.74 3.33
CA SER A 111 2.38 10.93 1.88
C SER A 111 2.36 9.58 1.18
N SER A 112 1.40 9.39 0.27
CA SER A 112 1.22 8.15 -0.51
C SER A 112 2.55 7.73 -1.15
N THR A 113 3.03 6.54 -0.79
CA THR A 113 4.34 6.02 -1.19
C THR A 113 4.19 4.72 -1.96
N ALA A 114 4.57 4.73 -3.23
CA ALA A 114 4.42 3.58 -4.12
C ALA A 114 5.46 2.47 -3.83
N LEU A 115 4.96 1.25 -3.74
CA LEU A 115 5.71 0.01 -3.63
C LEU A 115 5.62 -0.77 -4.93
N THR A 116 6.77 -1.27 -5.36
CA THR A 116 6.92 -1.95 -6.65
C THR A 116 7.26 -3.42 -6.44
N PRO A 117 6.59 -4.36 -7.13
CA PRO A 117 6.96 -5.76 -7.07
C PRO A 117 8.41 -6.01 -7.49
N GLY A 118 9.06 -6.97 -6.84
CA GLY A 118 10.48 -7.28 -7.06
C GLY A 118 11.45 -6.38 -6.30
N ILE A 119 10.95 -5.42 -5.52
CA ILE A 119 11.74 -4.61 -4.58
C ILE A 119 11.40 -5.06 -3.15
N GLU A 120 12.43 -5.16 -2.32
CA GLU A 120 12.30 -5.42 -0.89
C GLU A 120 12.31 -4.11 -0.10
N TYR A 121 11.46 -4.04 0.91
CA TYR A 121 11.26 -2.90 1.78
C TYR A 121 11.35 -3.33 3.23
N ILE A 122 11.62 -2.39 4.12
CA ILE A 122 11.57 -2.61 5.56
C ILE A 122 10.67 -1.56 6.18
N VAL A 123 9.73 -1.99 7.02
CA VAL A 123 8.98 -1.11 7.92
C VAL A 123 9.46 -1.34 9.34
N GLY A 124 9.53 -0.29 10.14
CA GLY A 124 9.93 -0.41 11.54
C GLY A 124 9.54 0.81 12.35
N ALA A 125 9.44 0.61 13.66
CA ALA A 125 9.17 1.67 14.61
C ALA A 125 10.20 1.69 15.74
N HIS A 126 10.36 2.87 16.32
CA HIS A 126 11.07 3.09 17.56
C HIS A 126 10.11 3.78 18.53
N LEU A 127 9.96 3.19 19.71
CA LEU A 127 9.13 3.69 20.80
C LEU A 127 9.78 3.28 22.11
N ASP A 128 10.16 4.26 22.93
CA ASP A 128 10.81 4.00 24.21
C ASP A 128 9.79 3.47 25.23
N GLY A 129 10.05 2.27 25.76
CA GLY A 129 9.35 1.75 26.94
C GLY A 129 8.02 1.02 26.71
N ASP A 130 7.51 0.96 25.46
CA ASP A 130 6.29 0.19 25.13
C ASP A 130 6.61 -1.11 24.41
N ALA A 131 5.82 -2.14 24.69
CA ALA A 131 6.04 -3.49 24.14
C ALA A 131 6.01 -3.55 22.61
N THR A 132 6.60 -4.60 22.05
CA THR A 132 6.51 -4.95 20.63
C THR A 132 6.04 -6.39 20.47
N SER A 133 5.02 -6.62 19.64
CA SER A 133 4.54 -7.97 19.34
C SER A 133 5.46 -8.70 18.34
N LEU A 134 5.50 -10.03 18.45
CA LEU A 134 6.02 -10.89 17.39
C LEU A 134 4.88 -11.36 16.48
N PHE A 135 5.14 -11.38 15.17
CA PHE A 135 4.36 -12.15 14.22
C PHE A 135 5.11 -13.42 13.82
N GLY A 136 4.42 -14.55 13.93
CA GLY A 136 4.89 -15.86 13.47
C GLY A 136 3.75 -16.73 12.94
N GLY A 137 2.73 -16.11 12.32
CA GLY A 137 1.53 -16.80 11.81
C GLY A 137 0.26 -16.59 12.65
N ASN A 138 0.32 -15.74 13.68
CA ASN A 138 -0.77 -15.38 14.59
C ASN A 138 -1.65 -14.22 14.09
N GLY A 139 -1.79 -14.10 12.78
CA GLY A 139 -2.52 -13.02 12.13
C GLY A 139 -2.72 -13.23 10.65
N ILE A 140 -3.42 -12.30 10.02
CA ILE A 140 -3.72 -12.29 8.60
C ILE A 140 -2.78 -11.27 7.93
N VAL A 141 -2.04 -11.73 6.93
CA VAL A 141 -1.21 -10.87 6.08
C VAL A 141 -2.03 -10.45 4.86
N ASP A 142 -1.99 -9.18 4.48
CA ASP A 142 -2.60 -8.73 3.22
C ASP A 142 -2.03 -9.57 2.06
N PRO A 143 -2.87 -10.10 1.16
CA PRO A 143 -2.42 -11.00 0.09
C PRO A 143 -1.43 -10.37 -0.89
N ARG A 144 -1.28 -9.04 -0.87
CA ARG A 144 -0.28 -8.31 -1.67
C ARG A 144 1.09 -8.28 -1.01
N VAL A 145 1.21 -8.65 0.26
CA VAL A 145 2.45 -8.56 1.05
C VAL A 145 3.03 -9.95 1.27
N SER A 146 4.33 -10.08 1.06
CA SER A 146 5.10 -11.26 1.43
C SER A 146 6.09 -10.88 2.52
N VAL A 147 5.87 -11.42 3.74
CA VAL A 147 6.77 -11.26 4.88
C VAL A 147 8.03 -12.08 4.63
N ILE A 148 9.21 -11.49 4.82
CA ILE A 148 10.50 -12.13 4.52
C ILE A 148 11.22 -12.51 5.81
N ASP A 149 11.56 -11.54 6.65
CA ASP A 149 12.31 -11.77 7.89
C ASP A 149 12.14 -10.62 8.89
N VAL A 150 12.51 -10.85 10.15
CA VAL A 150 12.55 -9.80 11.17
C VAL A 150 13.71 -8.85 10.90
N ARG A 151 13.53 -7.58 11.30
CA ARG A 151 14.57 -6.54 11.18
C ARG A 151 14.68 -5.74 12.46
N TYR A 152 15.90 -5.40 12.84
CA TYR A 152 16.17 -4.52 13.96
C TYR A 152 17.44 -3.70 13.73
N SER A 153 17.55 -2.56 14.42
CA SER A 153 18.79 -1.78 14.47
C SER A 153 19.61 -2.13 15.71
N SER A 154 20.85 -1.64 15.76
CA SER A 154 21.72 -1.87 16.92
C SER A 154 21.10 -1.35 18.22
N PHE A 155 21.30 -2.09 19.32
CA PHE A 155 20.82 -1.73 20.65
C PHE A 155 21.20 -0.27 21.00
N GLY A 156 20.20 0.52 21.42
CA GLY A 156 20.41 1.91 21.87
C GLY A 156 20.70 2.89 20.74
N SER A 157 20.54 2.51 19.46
CA SER A 157 20.74 3.42 18.33
C SER A 157 19.66 4.48 18.19
N GLY A 158 18.54 4.35 18.91
CA GLY A 158 17.32 5.10 18.65
C GLY A 158 16.73 4.75 17.27
N PHE A 159 15.92 5.67 16.73
CA PHE A 159 15.30 5.52 15.41
C PHE A 159 16.33 5.59 14.29
N GLY A 160 16.49 4.48 13.57
CA GLY A 160 17.36 4.34 12.42
C GLY A 160 17.00 3.16 11.52
N PHE A 161 17.77 2.98 10.45
CA PHE A 161 17.59 1.86 9.52
C PHE A 161 17.88 0.52 10.24
N PRO A 162 16.93 -0.43 10.25
CA PRO A 162 17.12 -1.73 10.90
C PRO A 162 17.83 -2.73 9.98
N ASP A 163 19.17 -2.68 9.97
CA ASP A 163 20.04 -3.45 9.09
C ASP A 163 20.33 -4.89 9.58
N GLN A 164 19.98 -5.22 10.81
CA GLN A 164 20.26 -6.51 11.44
C GLN A 164 19.06 -7.47 11.31
N THR A 165 19.36 -8.76 11.34
CA THR A 165 18.40 -9.87 11.33
C THR A 165 19.04 -11.12 11.92
N ASP A 166 18.23 -12.04 12.42
CA ASP A 166 18.68 -13.32 12.99
C ASP A 166 18.33 -14.50 12.07
N LEU A 167 19.16 -15.54 12.10
CA LEU A 167 18.90 -16.78 11.35
C LEU A 167 17.63 -17.48 11.85
N GLY A 168 16.85 -18.06 10.92
CA GLY A 168 15.65 -18.81 11.25
C GLY A 168 14.42 -17.95 11.55
N THR A 169 14.45 -16.67 11.17
CA THR A 169 13.33 -15.72 11.31
C THR A 169 12.52 -15.56 10.03
N ASP A 170 12.69 -16.47 9.07
CA ASP A 170 11.99 -16.46 7.79
C ASP A 170 10.47 -16.47 7.98
N GLY A 171 9.79 -15.51 7.37
CA GLY A 171 8.34 -15.32 7.48
C GLY A 171 7.86 -14.73 8.82
N ALA A 172 8.76 -14.39 9.74
CA ALA A 172 8.43 -13.71 10.99
C ALA A 172 8.60 -12.19 10.87
N ALA A 173 7.97 -11.44 11.76
CA ALA A 173 8.10 -10.00 11.84
C ALA A 173 8.15 -9.50 13.30
N PHE A 174 9.10 -8.62 13.62
CA PHE A 174 8.98 -7.80 14.82
C PHE A 174 8.03 -6.66 14.50
N LEU A 175 6.84 -6.72 15.09
CA LEU A 175 5.77 -5.76 14.82
C LEU A 175 5.94 -4.50 15.64
N GLY A 176 7.12 -3.88 15.59
CA GLY A 176 7.29 -2.52 16.09
C GLY A 176 6.51 -1.56 15.19
N GLY A 177 6.73 -1.68 13.88
CA GLY A 177 6.02 -0.92 12.84
C GLY A 177 5.11 -1.78 11.96
N ASN A 178 4.05 -1.17 11.46
CA ASN A 178 3.13 -1.72 10.47
C ASN A 178 2.70 -0.62 9.49
N PHE A 179 1.91 -0.93 8.47
CA PHE A 179 1.43 0.05 7.50
C PHE A 179 0.07 -0.31 6.94
N GLN A 180 -0.66 0.71 6.49
CA GLN A 180 -1.90 0.54 5.73
C GLN A 180 -1.67 0.84 4.26
N LEU A 181 -2.32 0.06 3.41
CA LEU A 181 -2.05 0.06 1.99
C LEU A 181 -3.31 0.09 1.12
N THR A 182 -3.17 0.65 -0.07
CA THR A 182 -4.20 0.67 -1.13
C THR A 182 -3.63 0.16 -2.44
N SER A 183 -4.48 -0.33 -3.35
CA SER A 183 -4.01 -0.67 -4.69
C SER A 183 -3.70 0.60 -5.47
N VAL A 184 -2.56 0.64 -6.17
CA VAL A 184 -2.24 1.79 -7.04
C VAL A 184 -3.23 1.78 -8.21
N PRO A 185 -3.99 2.88 -8.44
CA PRO A 185 -4.86 2.96 -9.60
C PRO A 185 -4.04 2.76 -10.88
N LEU A 186 -4.49 1.85 -11.76
CA LEU A 186 -3.88 1.70 -13.07
C LEU A 186 -3.84 3.09 -13.75
N PRO A 187 -2.68 3.52 -14.28
CA PRO A 187 -2.60 4.80 -14.95
C PRO A 187 -3.69 4.92 -16.02
N ALA A 188 -4.31 6.10 -16.15
CA ALA A 188 -5.35 6.33 -17.16
C ALA A 188 -4.90 5.94 -18.59
N ALA A 189 -3.58 5.96 -18.84
CA ALA A 189 -2.96 5.47 -20.07
C ALA A 189 -3.29 4.01 -20.40
N ALA A 190 -3.41 3.12 -19.40
CA ALA A 190 -3.77 1.71 -19.63
C ALA A 190 -5.21 1.58 -20.15
N TRP A 191 -6.13 2.39 -19.61
CA TRP A 191 -7.51 2.48 -20.08
C TRP A 191 -7.62 3.12 -21.47
N LEU A 192 -6.82 4.17 -21.74
CA LEU A 192 -6.73 4.78 -23.07
C LEU A 192 -6.17 3.83 -24.12
N PHE A 193 -5.15 3.04 -23.76
CA PHE A 193 -4.61 2.03 -24.66
C PHE A 193 -5.62 0.92 -24.94
N GLY A 194 -6.26 0.37 -23.90
CA GLY A 194 -7.27 -0.68 -24.05
C GLY A 194 -8.49 -0.23 -24.88
N SER A 195 -9.01 0.97 -24.59
CA SER A 195 -10.13 1.54 -25.35
C SER A 195 -9.75 1.91 -26.78
N GLY A 196 -8.52 2.40 -27.00
CA GLY A 196 -7.98 2.67 -28.33
C GLY A 196 -7.87 1.43 -29.21
N VAL A 197 -7.36 0.31 -28.66
CA VAL A 197 -7.28 -0.98 -29.37
C VAL A 197 -8.67 -1.49 -29.76
N ILE A 198 -9.64 -1.43 -28.84
CA ILE A 198 -11.04 -1.82 -29.12
C ILE A 198 -11.64 -0.94 -30.22
N GLY A 199 -11.40 0.37 -30.18
CA GLY A 199 -11.86 1.31 -31.20
C GLY A 199 -11.31 0.97 -32.59
N ILE A 200 -10.01 0.70 -32.70
CA ILE A 200 -9.35 0.33 -33.97
C ILE A 200 -9.89 -1.00 -34.50
N LEU A 201 -10.07 -2.02 -33.65
CA LEU A 201 -10.64 -3.30 -34.05
C LEU A 201 -12.09 -3.17 -34.53
N GLY A 202 -12.88 -2.29 -33.91
CA GLY A 202 -14.24 -1.97 -34.35
C GLY A 202 -14.27 -1.34 -35.75
N LEU A 203 -13.39 -0.38 -36.02
CA LEU A 203 -13.27 0.27 -37.33
C LEU A 203 -12.79 -0.72 -38.40
N ALA A 204 -11.80 -1.56 -38.10
CA ALA A 204 -11.29 -2.57 -39.03
C ALA A 204 -12.38 -3.58 -39.42
N ARG A 205 -13.17 -4.06 -38.45
CA ARG A 205 -14.30 -4.99 -38.72
C ARG A 205 -15.36 -4.39 -39.63
N ARG A 206 -15.63 -3.09 -39.52
CA ARG A 206 -16.58 -2.40 -40.40
C ARG A 206 -16.09 -2.37 -41.84
N GLN A 207 -14.82 -2.01 -42.06
CA GLN A 207 -14.23 -1.93 -43.39
C GLN A 207 -14.24 -3.29 -44.11
N PHE A 208 -13.91 -4.38 -43.41
CA PHE A 208 -13.96 -5.73 -44.00
C PHE A 208 -15.37 -6.19 -44.38
N ARG A 209 -16.42 -5.69 -43.71
CA ARG A 209 -17.80 -6.03 -44.07
C ARG A 209 -18.26 -5.29 -45.32
N GLU A 210 -17.90 -4.01 -45.43
CA GLU A 210 -18.22 -3.16 -46.59
C GLU A 210 -17.51 -3.67 -47.86
N SER A 211 -16.25 -4.14 -47.77
CA SER A 211 -15.53 -4.70 -48.93
C SER A 211 -16.07 -6.05 -49.43
N ARG A 212 -16.81 -6.80 -48.62
CA ARG A 212 -17.45 -8.07 -49.04
C ARG A 212 -18.78 -7.84 -49.78
N GLU A 213 -19.46 -6.73 -49.53
CA GLU A 213 -20.72 -6.42 -50.24
C GLU A 213 -20.48 -5.82 -51.63
N THR A 214 -19.34 -5.21 -51.90
CA THR A 214 -19.02 -4.65 -53.23
C THR A 214 -18.48 -5.68 -54.23
N MET A 215 -18.37 -6.96 -53.86
CA MET A 215 -17.81 -8.03 -54.70
C MET A 215 -18.85 -9.10 -55.08
N ASN A 216 -20.13 -8.87 -54.75
CA ASN A 216 -21.29 -9.60 -55.25
C ASN A 216 -22.15 -8.67 -56.12
#